data_AF-A0A945QJ11-F1
#
_entry.id   AF-A0A945QJ11-F1
#
_cell.length_a   1.000
_cell.length_b   1.000
_cell.length_c   1.000
_cell.angle_alpha   90.00
_cell.angle_beta   90.00
_cell.angle_gamma   90.00
#
_symmetry.space_group_name_H-M   'P 1'
#
loop_
_entity.id
_entity.type
_entity.pdbx_description
1 polymer ?
#
loop_
_entity_poly.entity_id
_entity_poly.type
_entity_poly.pdbx_seq_one_letter_code
_entity_poly.pdbx_strand_id
1 'polypeptide(L)'
;MIDFRTHPDRYRHWRLSVDGSVATLALAVAEDGGLRPGYSLKLNSYDLGVDIELYDAVQRLRFEHPEVGAVVLTSGLDRVFCAGANIGMLAGASHGEKVNFCKFTNETRLGIEDASGYSGLKWICAINGTAAGGGYELALAADWIVMADDGSTAVSLPELPLLAVLPGTGGLTRLVDKRGVRRDRADVFCTTEEGVRGRRAVDWRLVDAVVPRSRLMETAYEKARDLAAQGGAKDSRRIELKTLERDIAENSIDYGVLRVEMDRDGGVATITVRAPEGDLPKDVAGIHAQGCDFWPLALARALDDTILHLRTNEPRLGVWILASEGDTDAVVAADTLLIDHTDDRLVRETRLYLKRVFKRLDVSSRSLIARIESGSCFAGTLFELVLAADRSYMLDGALEGDNRPPATIRLTAMNCGVLPMGNGLSRLAARFL
;
A
#
# COMPACT_ATOMS: atom_id res chain seq x y z
N MET A 1 1.67 -20.82 4.13
CA MET A 1 1.12 -19.76 3.24
C MET A 1 1.01 -18.49 4.05
N ILE A 2 1.46 -17.36 3.53
CA ILE A 2 1.25 -16.05 4.15
C ILE A 2 -0.14 -15.55 3.76
N ASP A 3 -0.94 -15.15 4.75
CA ASP A 3 -2.23 -14.48 4.55
C ASP A 3 -2.06 -12.99 4.88
N PHE A 4 -2.43 -12.14 3.94
CA PHE A 4 -2.36 -10.68 4.09
C PHE A 4 -3.64 -10.10 4.71
N ARG A 5 -4.70 -10.92 4.85
CA ARG A 5 -5.96 -10.50 5.47
C ARG A 5 -5.81 -10.45 6.98
N THR A 6 -5.97 -9.26 7.56
CA THR A 6 -6.01 -9.06 9.01
C THR A 6 -7.11 -8.06 9.37
N HIS A 7 -7.23 -7.73 10.65
CA HIS A 7 -8.20 -6.78 11.20
C HIS A 7 -7.64 -6.23 12.53
N PRO A 8 -7.96 -4.99 12.95
CA PRO A 8 -7.51 -4.44 14.23
C PRO A 8 -7.67 -5.37 15.44
N ASP A 9 -8.76 -6.14 15.53
CA ASP A 9 -8.99 -7.09 16.64
C ASP A 9 -7.98 -8.27 16.68
N ARG A 10 -7.25 -8.49 15.60
CA ARG A 10 -6.21 -9.53 15.48
C ARG A 10 -4.79 -8.96 15.52
N TYR A 11 -4.64 -7.64 15.63
CA TYR A 11 -3.31 -7.03 15.67
C TYR A 11 -2.52 -7.49 16.89
N ARG A 12 -1.26 -7.81 16.65
CA ARG A 12 -0.28 -8.14 17.69
C ARG A 12 0.76 -7.04 17.85
N HIS A 13 0.93 -6.19 16.85
CA HIS A 13 2.08 -5.29 16.74
C HIS A 13 1.70 -3.82 16.72
N TRP A 14 0.44 -3.50 16.47
CA TRP A 14 -0.05 -2.13 16.38
C TRP A 14 -1.24 -1.90 17.30
N ARG A 15 -1.30 -0.69 17.87
CA ARG A 15 -2.47 -0.19 18.59
C ARG A 15 -2.98 1.05 17.90
N LEU A 16 -4.24 1.03 17.49
CA LEU A 16 -4.93 2.15 16.87
C LEU A 16 -5.94 2.72 17.87
N SER A 17 -5.89 4.04 18.09
CA SER A 17 -6.91 4.78 18.84
C SER A 17 -7.29 6.05 18.08
N VAL A 18 -8.54 6.46 18.17
CA VAL A 18 -9.06 7.67 17.49
C VAL A 18 -9.65 8.62 18.50
N ASP A 19 -9.23 9.89 18.44
CA ASP A 19 -9.74 11.00 19.24
C ASP A 19 -10.11 12.16 18.30
N GLY A 20 -11.40 12.25 17.97
CA GLY A 20 -11.93 13.24 17.03
C GLY A 20 -11.23 13.15 15.68
N SER A 21 -10.56 14.24 15.27
CA SER A 21 -9.89 14.32 13.96
C SER A 21 -8.46 13.76 13.95
N VAL A 22 -7.97 13.21 15.06
CA VAL A 22 -6.62 12.68 15.18
C VAL A 22 -6.66 11.21 15.59
N ALA A 23 -6.02 10.36 14.78
CA ALA A 23 -5.71 8.99 15.17
C ALA A 23 -4.30 8.89 15.77
N THR A 24 -4.10 7.98 16.71
CA THR A 24 -2.77 7.55 17.15
C THR A 24 -2.56 6.11 16.72
N LEU A 25 -1.47 5.87 15.99
CA LEU A 25 -1.03 4.54 15.59
C LEU A 25 0.30 4.25 16.32
N ALA A 26 0.24 3.43 17.36
CA ALA A 26 1.39 3.11 18.19
C ALA A 26 1.98 1.74 17.81
N LEU A 27 3.28 1.72 17.48
CA LEU A 27 4.05 0.50 17.25
C LEU A 27 4.40 -0.15 18.59
N ALA A 28 3.84 -1.33 18.83
CA ALA A 28 4.05 -2.11 20.04
C ALA A 28 4.21 -3.58 19.65
N VAL A 29 5.35 -3.90 19.03
CA VAL A 29 5.59 -5.22 18.44
C VAL A 29 5.61 -6.30 19.52
N ALA A 30 4.73 -7.29 19.41
CA ALA A 30 4.85 -8.52 20.18
C ALA A 30 6.16 -9.26 19.82
N GLU A 31 7.08 -9.40 20.77
CA GLU A 31 8.40 -10.01 20.56
C GLU A 31 8.33 -11.49 20.11
N ASP A 32 7.25 -12.19 20.47
CA ASP A 32 6.93 -13.57 20.13
C ASP A 32 5.98 -13.69 18.91
N GLY A 33 5.75 -12.57 18.22
CA GLY A 33 4.78 -12.46 17.13
C GLY A 33 5.34 -12.57 15.73
N GLY A 34 6.56 -13.10 15.57
CA GLY A 34 7.12 -13.33 14.23
C GLY A 34 6.23 -14.23 13.37
N LEU A 35 6.12 -13.92 12.07
CA LEU A 35 5.39 -14.75 11.10
C LEU A 35 5.98 -16.16 10.96
N ARG A 36 7.26 -16.31 11.27
CA ARG A 36 7.99 -17.57 11.18
C ARG A 36 8.75 -17.83 12.47
N PRO A 37 8.96 -19.11 12.83
CA PRO A 37 9.83 -19.46 13.94
C PRO A 37 11.30 -19.11 13.62
N GLY A 38 12.13 -19.00 14.65
CA GLY A 38 13.59 -18.87 14.52
C GLY A 38 14.17 -17.49 14.84
N TYR A 39 13.33 -16.50 15.15
CA TYR A 39 13.75 -15.18 15.63
C TYR A 39 12.71 -14.58 16.60
N SER A 40 13.10 -13.54 17.33
CA SER A 40 12.22 -12.76 18.20
C SER A 40 12.31 -11.28 17.79
N LEU A 41 11.16 -10.61 17.79
CA LEU A 41 10.99 -9.23 17.34
C LEU A 41 11.23 -8.21 18.46
N LYS A 42 12.40 -8.28 19.10
CA LYS A 42 12.76 -7.38 20.21
C LYS A 42 12.88 -5.93 19.76
N LEU A 43 12.74 -5.00 20.70
CA LEU A 43 13.02 -3.57 20.50
C LEU A 43 12.23 -2.95 19.33
N ASN A 44 10.96 -3.34 19.16
CA ASN A 44 10.14 -2.93 18.02
C ASN A 44 10.80 -3.19 16.65
N SER A 45 11.66 -4.21 16.54
CA SER A 45 12.10 -4.69 15.23
C SER A 45 10.95 -5.38 14.51
N TYR A 46 10.94 -5.37 13.17
CA TYR A 46 9.78 -5.82 12.40
C TYR A 46 10.12 -6.88 11.35
N ASP A 47 9.14 -7.73 11.07
CA ASP A 47 9.10 -8.60 9.90
C ASP A 47 7.92 -8.27 8.98
N LEU A 48 7.63 -9.13 8.00
CA LEU A 48 6.52 -8.91 7.08
C LEU A 48 5.16 -8.84 7.78
N GLY A 49 4.96 -9.52 8.92
CA GLY A 49 3.66 -9.58 9.61
C GLY A 49 3.31 -8.26 10.27
N VAL A 50 4.30 -7.63 10.89
CA VAL A 50 4.18 -6.27 11.41
C VAL A 50 3.78 -5.28 10.31
N ASP A 51 4.32 -5.45 9.09
CA ASP A 51 3.98 -4.57 7.97
C ASP A 51 2.62 -4.89 7.34
N ILE A 52 2.17 -6.15 7.37
CA ILE A 52 0.80 -6.54 6.98
C ILE A 52 -0.22 -5.82 7.87
N GLU A 53 0.00 -5.77 9.18
CA GLU A 53 -0.85 -5.01 10.10
C GLU A 53 -0.78 -3.50 9.86
N LEU A 54 0.41 -2.95 9.57
CA LEU A 54 0.55 -1.53 9.22
C LEU A 54 -0.22 -1.21 7.93
N TYR A 55 -0.12 -2.07 6.92
CA TYR A 55 -0.85 -1.94 5.67
C TYR A 55 -2.36 -1.93 5.91
N ASP A 56 -2.89 -2.89 6.69
CA ASP A 56 -4.31 -2.92 7.04
C ASP A 56 -4.70 -1.64 7.82
N ALA A 57 -3.89 -1.20 8.80
CA ALA A 57 -4.18 0.00 9.59
C ALA A 57 -4.30 1.27 8.73
N VAL A 58 -3.43 1.43 7.73
CA VAL A 58 -3.53 2.52 6.75
C VAL A 58 -4.85 2.43 5.97
N GLN A 59 -5.28 1.23 5.59
CA GLN A 59 -6.55 1.01 4.89
C GLN A 59 -7.76 1.28 5.80
N ARG A 60 -7.74 0.87 7.08
CA ARG A 60 -8.78 1.21 8.06
C ARG A 60 -8.90 2.72 8.24
N LEU A 61 -7.77 3.42 8.39
CA LEU A 61 -7.77 4.89 8.51
C LEU A 61 -8.37 5.55 7.26
N ARG A 62 -8.09 5.02 6.06
CA ARG A 62 -8.64 5.55 4.81
C ARG A 62 -10.15 5.35 4.71
N PHE A 63 -10.68 4.17 4.99
CA PHE A 63 -12.09 3.84 4.71
C PHE A 63 -13.01 3.94 5.94
N GLU A 64 -12.52 3.58 7.12
CA GLU A 64 -13.34 3.41 8.31
C GLU A 64 -13.35 4.60 9.27
N HIS A 65 -12.39 5.51 9.13
CA HIS A 65 -12.23 6.69 10.00
C HIS A 65 -12.31 8.00 9.21
N PRO A 66 -13.47 8.31 8.60
CA PRO A 66 -13.67 9.54 7.82
C PRO A 66 -13.42 10.83 8.60
N GLU A 67 -13.64 10.81 9.92
CA GLU A 67 -13.41 11.93 10.83
C GLU A 67 -11.92 12.29 10.95
N VAL A 68 -11.02 11.32 10.75
CA VAL A 68 -9.58 11.50 10.96
C VAL A 68 -8.98 12.32 9.82
N GLY A 69 -8.21 13.36 10.16
CA GLY A 69 -7.40 14.15 9.23
C GLY A 69 -5.91 14.13 9.49
N ALA A 70 -5.49 13.65 10.65
CA ALA A 70 -4.09 13.42 10.93
C ALA A 70 -3.89 12.14 11.74
N VAL A 71 -2.74 11.51 11.55
CA VAL A 71 -2.32 10.30 12.24
C VAL A 71 -1.00 10.60 12.95
N VAL A 72 -0.96 10.42 14.27
CA VAL A 72 0.26 10.42 15.04
C VAL A 72 0.81 8.99 15.10
N LEU A 73 1.92 8.77 14.40
CA LEU A 73 2.72 7.55 14.46
C LEU A 73 3.71 7.66 15.61
N THR A 74 3.68 6.72 16.55
CA THR A 74 4.61 6.70 17.69
C THR A 74 4.93 5.26 18.11
N SER A 75 5.75 5.09 19.14
CA SER A 75 6.02 3.79 19.74
C SER A 75 5.28 3.62 21.06
N GLY A 76 4.74 2.42 21.27
CA GLY A 76 4.19 1.97 22.54
C GLY A 76 5.23 1.43 23.53
N LEU A 77 6.53 1.42 23.17
CA LEU A 77 7.63 1.04 24.05
C LEU A 77 8.35 2.27 24.61
N ASP A 78 8.93 2.14 25.80
CA ASP A 78 9.78 3.19 26.37
C ASP A 78 11.18 3.17 25.73
N ARG A 79 11.71 4.36 25.42
CA ARG A 79 13.07 4.62 24.89
C ARG A 79 13.44 3.94 23.57
N VAL A 80 12.55 3.20 22.93
CA VAL A 80 12.74 2.63 21.60
C VAL A 80 11.56 3.00 20.72
N PHE A 81 11.84 3.67 19.60
CA PHE A 81 10.82 3.89 18.58
C PHE A 81 10.67 2.62 17.74
N CYS A 82 11.71 2.27 16.98
CA CYS A 82 11.75 1.10 16.11
C CYS A 82 13.20 0.79 15.72
N ALA A 83 13.64 -0.45 15.94
CA ALA A 83 15.00 -0.91 15.61
C ALA A 83 15.17 -1.34 14.14
N GLY A 84 14.13 -1.23 13.31
CA GLY A 84 14.18 -1.58 11.90
C GLY A 84 13.83 -3.03 11.60
N ALA A 85 14.10 -3.47 10.37
CA ALA A 85 13.85 -4.83 9.94
C ALA A 85 14.68 -5.81 10.79
N ASN A 86 14.05 -6.88 11.28
CA ASN A 86 14.71 -7.81 12.19
C ASN A 86 15.88 -8.54 11.49
N ILE A 87 17.10 -8.40 12.02
CA ILE A 87 18.31 -8.96 11.42
C ILE A 87 18.29 -10.49 11.39
N GLY A 88 17.74 -11.14 12.43
CA GLY A 88 17.61 -12.61 12.48
C GLY A 88 16.66 -13.13 11.40
N MET A 89 15.52 -12.46 11.21
CA MET A 89 14.60 -12.73 10.10
C MET A 89 15.29 -12.55 8.75
N LEU A 90 15.99 -11.42 8.55
CA LEU A 90 16.71 -11.16 7.30
C LEU A 90 17.81 -12.20 7.05
N ALA A 91 18.53 -12.66 8.07
CA ALA A 91 19.55 -13.68 7.92
C ALA A 91 18.94 -15.03 7.48
N GLY A 92 17.77 -15.39 8.03
CA GLY A 92 17.08 -16.65 7.74
C GLY A 92 16.23 -16.68 6.46
N ALA A 93 15.92 -15.52 5.88
CA ALA A 93 15.11 -15.43 4.66
C ALA A 93 15.92 -15.74 3.38
N SER A 94 15.27 -16.37 2.40
CA SER A 94 15.81 -16.51 1.04
C SER A 94 15.90 -15.15 0.33
N HIS A 95 16.66 -15.10 -0.77
CA HIS A 95 16.79 -13.86 -1.55
C HIS A 95 15.42 -13.35 -2.06
N GLY A 96 14.59 -14.22 -2.62
CA GLY A 96 13.26 -13.86 -3.11
C GLY A 96 12.35 -13.32 -2.01
N GLU A 97 12.43 -13.88 -0.80
CA GLU A 97 11.66 -13.41 0.36
C GLU A 97 12.10 -12.03 0.81
N LYS A 98 13.41 -11.74 0.85
CA LYS A 98 13.93 -10.40 1.17
C LYS A 98 13.48 -9.37 0.15
N VAL A 99 13.55 -9.70 -1.14
CA VAL A 99 13.10 -8.80 -2.22
C VAL A 99 11.60 -8.52 -2.10
N ASN A 100 10.78 -9.54 -1.85
CA ASN A 100 9.34 -9.36 -1.66
C ASN A 100 9.02 -8.57 -0.39
N PHE A 101 9.72 -8.84 0.72
CA PHE A 101 9.63 -8.06 1.95
C PHE A 101 9.90 -6.58 1.68
N CYS A 102 11.04 -6.24 1.08
CA CYS A 102 11.39 -4.86 0.74
C CYS A 102 10.34 -4.23 -0.19
N LYS A 103 9.85 -4.97 -1.19
CA LYS A 103 8.84 -4.46 -2.13
C LYS A 103 7.53 -4.10 -1.42
N PHE A 104 7.01 -5.03 -0.61
CA PHE A 104 5.77 -4.81 0.12
C PHE A 104 5.90 -3.65 1.11
N THR A 105 6.97 -3.61 1.89
CA THR A 105 7.19 -2.55 2.89
C THR A 105 7.37 -1.17 2.25
N ASN A 106 8.05 -1.09 1.10
CA ASN A 106 8.13 0.13 0.29
C ASN A 106 6.72 0.58 -0.16
N GLU A 107 5.92 -0.33 -0.71
CA GLU A 107 4.56 -0.05 -1.17
C GLU A 107 3.65 0.45 -0.01
N THR A 108 3.78 -0.12 1.20
CA THR A 108 3.07 0.36 2.40
C THR A 108 3.45 1.81 2.76
N ARG A 109 4.74 2.16 2.74
CA ARG A 109 5.24 3.53 3.03
C ARG A 109 4.86 4.52 1.93
N LEU A 110 4.87 4.10 0.67
CA LEU A 110 4.31 4.88 -0.43
C LEU A 110 2.80 5.10 -0.25
N GLY A 111 2.08 4.14 0.31
CA GLY A 111 0.66 4.27 0.65
C GLY A 111 0.36 5.35 1.70
N ILE A 112 1.29 5.59 2.63
CA ILE A 112 1.22 6.70 3.61
C ILE A 112 1.36 8.05 2.90
N GLU A 113 2.36 8.18 2.02
CA GLU A 113 2.60 9.41 1.24
C GLU A 113 1.46 9.69 0.25
N ASP A 114 0.93 8.64 -0.37
CA ASP A 114 -0.27 8.70 -1.22
C ASP A 114 -1.50 9.19 -0.43
N ALA A 115 -1.65 8.78 0.83
CA ALA A 115 -2.75 9.23 1.68
C ALA A 115 -2.61 10.73 2.02
N SER A 116 -1.38 11.18 2.29
CA SER A 116 -1.10 12.60 2.49
C SER A 116 -1.37 13.44 1.25
N GLY A 117 -0.96 12.97 0.08
CA GLY A 117 -1.12 13.70 -1.18
C GLY A 117 -2.56 13.77 -1.67
N TYR A 118 -3.36 12.72 -1.44
CA TYR A 118 -4.63 12.55 -2.15
C TYR A 118 -5.83 12.17 -1.29
N SER A 119 -5.63 11.69 -0.05
CA SER A 119 -6.73 11.27 0.85
C SER A 119 -7.09 12.30 1.92
N GLY A 120 -6.32 13.38 2.04
CA GLY A 120 -6.52 14.36 3.12
C GLY A 120 -6.18 13.79 4.51
N LEU A 121 -5.25 12.83 4.56
CA LEU A 121 -4.73 12.21 5.78
C LEU A 121 -3.25 12.56 5.96
N LYS A 122 -2.95 13.43 6.93
CA LYS A 122 -1.56 13.80 7.25
C LYS A 122 -0.95 12.88 8.30
N TRP A 123 0.37 12.72 8.27
CA TRP A 123 1.10 11.80 9.13
C TRP A 123 2.20 12.53 9.90
N ILE A 124 2.16 12.41 11.22
CA ILE A 124 3.12 13.00 12.15
C ILE A 124 3.83 11.86 12.83
N CYS A 125 5.15 11.79 12.73
CA CYS A 125 5.95 10.81 13.47
C CYS A 125 6.50 11.44 14.75
N ALA A 126 6.13 10.89 15.91
CA ALA A 126 6.65 11.26 17.22
C ALA A 126 7.66 10.20 17.70
N ILE A 127 8.95 10.51 17.52
CA ILE A 127 10.07 9.65 17.88
C ILE A 127 10.41 9.85 19.36
N ASN A 128 9.97 8.89 20.19
CA ASN A 128 10.13 8.87 21.65
C ASN A 128 11.29 7.98 22.14
N GLY A 129 12.19 7.59 21.24
CA GLY A 129 13.30 6.68 21.51
C GLY A 129 14.10 6.40 20.23
N THR A 130 15.07 5.47 20.29
CA THR A 130 15.91 5.16 19.12
C THR A 130 15.07 4.71 17.92
N ALA A 131 15.25 5.38 16.78
CA ALA A 131 14.71 5.03 15.48
C ALA A 131 15.87 4.67 14.54
N ALA A 132 16.10 3.38 14.33
CA ALA A 132 17.26 2.88 13.58
C ALA A 132 16.83 2.14 12.31
N GLY A 133 17.59 2.37 11.23
CA GLY A 133 17.39 1.74 9.93
C GLY A 133 15.96 1.84 9.45
N GLY A 134 15.33 0.70 9.18
CA GLY A 134 13.92 0.60 8.82
C GLY A 134 12.92 1.34 9.73
N GLY A 135 13.26 1.58 11.00
CA GLY A 135 12.46 2.40 11.90
C GLY A 135 12.48 3.88 11.53
N TYR A 136 13.64 4.41 11.17
CA TYR A 136 13.74 5.75 10.62
C TYR A 136 13.18 5.82 9.18
N GLU A 137 13.31 4.77 8.37
CA GLU A 137 12.66 4.70 7.05
C GLU A 137 11.13 4.81 7.13
N LEU A 138 10.51 4.24 8.18
CA LEU A 138 9.10 4.43 8.46
C LEU A 138 8.80 5.88 8.86
N ALA A 139 9.61 6.49 9.74
CA ALA A 139 9.45 7.89 10.12
C ALA A 139 9.58 8.83 8.90
N LEU A 140 10.49 8.53 7.99
CA LEU A 140 10.69 9.28 6.74
C LEU A 140 9.46 9.28 5.83
N ALA A 141 8.55 8.31 5.94
CA ALA A 141 7.30 8.29 5.19
C ALA A 141 6.28 9.33 5.70
N ALA A 142 6.39 9.80 6.94
CA ALA A 142 5.51 10.81 7.51
C ALA A 142 5.70 12.20 6.86
N ASP A 143 4.73 13.09 7.04
CA ASP A 143 4.80 14.49 6.60
C ASP A 143 5.70 15.33 7.50
N TRP A 144 5.69 15.04 8.80
CA TRP A 144 6.43 15.79 9.81
C TRP A 144 6.97 14.87 10.90
N ILE A 145 8.24 15.07 11.29
CA ILE A 145 8.95 14.25 12.27
C ILE A 145 9.38 15.12 13.45
N VAL A 146 8.90 14.80 14.64
CA VAL A 146 9.35 15.38 15.90
C VAL A 146 10.04 14.32 16.75
N MET A 147 11.16 14.69 17.35
CA MET A 147 11.99 13.79 18.14
C MET A 147 12.17 14.32 19.57
N ALA A 148 12.13 13.43 20.56
CA ALA A 148 12.47 13.80 21.94
C ALA A 148 13.93 14.24 22.06
N ASP A 149 14.16 15.33 22.77
CA ASP A 149 15.48 15.81 23.17
C ASP A 149 15.74 15.42 24.63
N ASP A 150 16.16 14.18 24.83
CA ASP A 150 16.40 13.58 26.15
C ASP A 150 17.81 12.98 26.31
N GLY A 151 18.73 13.36 25.43
CA GLY A 151 20.10 12.87 25.40
C GLY A 151 20.28 11.43 24.89
N SER A 152 19.21 10.64 24.80
CA SER A 152 19.26 9.22 24.40
C SER A 152 18.61 8.95 23.05
N THR A 153 17.52 9.64 22.74
CA THR A 153 16.77 9.50 21.49
C THR A 153 17.61 9.90 20.28
N ALA A 154 17.64 9.04 19.26
CA ALA A 154 18.47 9.20 18.06
C ALA A 154 17.75 8.65 16.83
N VAL A 155 18.07 9.22 15.67
CA VAL A 155 17.78 8.64 14.36
C VAL A 155 19.06 8.11 13.72
N SER A 156 19.02 6.95 13.07
CA SER A 156 20.19 6.37 12.37
C SER A 156 19.78 5.54 11.15
N LEU A 157 20.71 5.41 10.19
CA LEU A 157 20.64 4.46 9.08
C LEU A 157 21.92 3.60 9.06
N PRO A 158 22.03 2.62 9.99
CA PRO A 158 23.26 1.86 10.19
C PRO A 158 23.38 0.64 9.25
N GLU A 159 22.51 0.52 8.23
CA GLU A 159 22.43 -0.64 7.33
C GLU A 159 23.78 -0.95 6.65
N LEU A 160 24.51 0.07 6.22
CA LEU A 160 25.80 -0.15 5.55
C LEU A 160 26.88 -0.65 6.52
N PRO A 161 27.20 0.04 7.64
CA PRO A 161 28.25 -0.42 8.55
C PRO A 161 27.89 -1.72 9.30
N LEU A 162 26.62 -1.94 9.65
CA LEU A 162 26.22 -3.13 10.44
C LEU A 162 25.84 -4.35 9.60
N LEU A 163 25.24 -4.15 8.43
CA LEU A 163 24.61 -5.22 7.66
C LEU A 163 25.17 -5.38 6.24
N ALA A 164 26.06 -4.48 5.81
CA ALA A 164 26.57 -4.41 4.43
C ALA A 164 25.45 -4.37 3.37
N VAL A 165 24.33 -3.73 3.71
CA VAL A 165 23.21 -3.46 2.80
C VAL A 165 22.83 -1.98 2.85
N LEU A 166 21.88 -1.57 1.99
CA LEU A 166 21.39 -0.20 1.96
C LEU A 166 20.10 -0.05 2.78
N PRO A 167 19.76 1.17 3.20
CA PRO A 167 18.40 1.57 3.60
C PRO A 167 17.43 1.39 2.41
N GLY A 168 16.99 0.15 2.22
CA GLY A 168 16.30 -0.35 1.03
C GLY A 168 14.79 -0.14 1.05
N THR A 169 14.22 0.35 2.15
CA THR A 169 12.79 0.70 2.26
C THR A 169 12.54 2.15 1.87
N GLY A 170 13.30 2.63 0.87
CA GLY A 170 13.26 3.98 0.35
C GLY A 170 13.97 5.01 1.25
N GLY A 171 14.76 4.58 2.24
CA GLY A 171 15.46 5.45 3.18
C GLY A 171 16.37 6.45 2.48
N LEU A 172 17.25 6.00 1.58
CA LEU A 172 18.16 6.88 0.84
C LEU A 172 17.41 7.86 -0.07
N THR A 173 16.38 7.37 -0.78
CA THR A 173 15.55 8.19 -1.68
C THR A 173 14.84 9.28 -0.89
N ARG A 174 14.20 8.96 0.24
CA ARG A 174 13.55 9.97 1.08
C ARG A 174 14.55 10.92 1.74
N LEU A 175 15.74 10.43 2.13
CA LEU A 175 16.78 11.27 2.72
C LEU A 175 17.24 12.38 1.75
N VAL A 176 17.39 12.06 0.47
CA VAL A 176 17.81 13.03 -0.54
C VAL A 176 16.62 13.79 -1.11
N ASP A 177 15.64 13.10 -1.68
CA ASP A 177 14.60 13.71 -2.51
C ASP A 177 13.50 14.38 -1.68
N LYS A 178 13.16 13.80 -0.51
CA LYS A 178 12.11 14.32 0.37
C LYS A 178 12.65 15.27 1.45
N ARG A 179 13.71 14.87 2.15
CA ARG A 179 14.29 15.64 3.27
C ARG A 179 15.28 16.71 2.80
N GLY A 180 15.81 16.59 1.57
CA GLY A 180 16.79 17.53 1.03
C GLY A 180 18.07 17.59 1.87
N VAL A 181 18.49 16.45 2.44
CA VAL A 181 19.74 16.34 3.19
C VAL A 181 20.89 16.46 2.19
N ARG A 182 21.89 17.30 2.53
CA ARG A 182 23.09 17.46 1.70
C ARG A 182 23.80 16.12 1.57
N ARG A 183 24.18 15.73 0.35
CA ARG A 183 24.67 14.37 0.03
C ARG A 183 25.84 13.89 0.89
N ASP A 184 26.77 14.77 1.22
CA ASP A 184 27.91 14.47 2.10
C ASP A 184 27.49 14.24 3.57
N ARG A 185 26.47 14.95 4.05
CA ARG A 185 25.87 14.67 5.38
C ARG A 185 25.10 13.35 5.37
N ALA A 186 24.41 13.06 4.26
CA ALA A 186 23.73 11.78 4.07
C ALA A 186 24.72 10.61 4.07
N ASP A 187 25.88 10.76 3.43
CA ASP A 187 26.98 9.79 3.46
C ASP A 187 27.47 9.53 4.89
N VAL A 188 27.85 10.58 5.63
CA VAL A 188 28.25 10.44 7.05
C VAL A 188 27.14 9.78 7.87
N PHE A 189 25.88 10.18 7.66
CA PHE A 189 24.74 9.61 8.39
C PHE A 189 24.51 8.12 8.10
N CYS A 190 24.74 7.66 6.87
CA CYS A 190 24.55 6.27 6.46
C CYS A 190 25.79 5.38 6.69
N THR A 191 26.90 5.96 7.13
CA THR A 191 28.17 5.26 7.41
C THR A 191 28.57 5.33 8.89
N THR A 192 27.68 5.82 9.76
CA THR A 192 27.87 5.92 11.21
C THR A 192 26.76 5.16 11.94
N GLU A 193 27.10 4.37 12.95
CA GLU A 193 26.14 3.51 13.65
C GLU A 193 25.32 4.25 14.72
N GLU A 194 25.95 5.19 15.43
CA GLU A 194 25.40 5.86 16.62
C GLU A 194 24.26 6.84 16.30
N GLY A 195 24.15 7.24 15.03
CA GLY A 195 23.13 8.16 14.55
C GLY A 195 23.31 9.63 14.98
N VAL A 196 22.22 10.38 14.85
CA VAL A 196 22.16 11.82 15.13
C VAL A 196 21.06 12.13 16.13
N ARG A 197 21.37 13.01 17.09
CA ARG A 197 20.51 13.40 18.21
C ARG A 197 20.30 14.90 18.27
N GLY A 198 19.29 15.32 19.03
CA GLY A 198 19.05 16.70 19.42
C GLY A 198 19.06 17.68 18.24
N ARG A 199 19.54 18.91 18.49
CA ARG A 199 19.51 19.99 17.50
C ARG A 199 20.20 19.66 16.17
N ARG A 200 21.26 18.83 16.21
CA ARG A 200 21.97 18.39 15.00
C ARG A 200 21.05 17.67 14.01
N ALA A 201 20.06 16.91 14.50
CA ALA A 201 19.10 16.23 13.64
C ALA A 201 18.24 17.21 12.83
N VAL A 202 17.85 18.34 13.43
CA VAL A 202 17.13 19.42 12.76
C VAL A 202 18.03 20.16 11.78
N ASP A 203 19.23 20.53 12.20
CA ASP A 203 20.18 21.28 11.36
C ASP A 203 20.62 20.50 10.12
N TRP A 204 20.56 19.16 10.19
CA TRP A 204 20.83 18.25 9.08
C TRP A 204 19.59 17.88 8.28
N ARG A 205 18.40 18.37 8.66
CA ARG A 205 17.09 18.08 8.06
C ARG A 205 16.62 16.62 8.20
N LEU A 206 17.19 15.89 9.15
CA LEU A 206 16.79 14.51 9.46
C LEU A 206 15.42 14.47 10.15
N VAL A 207 15.17 15.43 11.03
CA VAL A 207 13.86 15.63 11.66
C VAL A 207 13.44 17.09 11.51
N ASP A 208 12.16 17.38 11.71
CA ASP A 208 11.63 18.74 11.57
C ASP A 208 11.70 19.53 12.88
N ALA A 209 11.57 18.84 14.02
CA ALA A 209 11.67 19.45 15.32
C ALA A 209 12.28 18.51 16.36
N VAL A 210 12.87 19.11 17.38
CA VAL A 210 13.22 18.44 18.63
C VAL A 210 12.60 19.19 19.80
N VAL A 211 12.06 18.47 20.77
CA VAL A 211 11.41 19.05 21.96
C VAL A 211 11.74 18.22 23.20
N PRO A 212 11.70 18.79 24.41
CA PRO A 212 11.85 17.99 25.63
C PRO A 212 10.88 16.80 25.64
N ARG A 213 11.33 15.64 26.13
CA ARG A 213 10.52 14.40 26.17
C ARG A 213 9.11 14.61 26.74
N SER A 214 9.00 15.43 27.79
CA SER A 214 7.72 15.75 28.44
C SER A 214 6.71 16.48 27.55
N ARG A 215 7.17 17.14 26.47
CA ARG A 215 6.32 17.87 25.51
C ARG A 215 6.15 17.16 24.17
N LEU A 216 6.80 16.00 23.96
CA LEU A 216 6.80 15.32 22.66
C LEU A 216 5.38 15.06 22.12
N MET A 217 4.55 14.39 22.93
CA MET A 217 3.20 14.02 22.50
C MET A 217 2.29 15.24 22.38
N GLU A 218 2.40 16.20 23.29
CA GLU A 218 1.67 17.48 23.22
C GLU A 218 1.96 18.17 21.87
N THR A 219 3.23 18.38 21.53
CA THR A 219 3.63 19.00 20.27
C THR A 219 3.18 18.20 19.05
N ALA A 220 3.26 16.86 19.10
CA ALA A 220 2.79 16.01 18.01
C ALA A 220 1.28 16.13 17.79
N TYR A 221 0.49 16.16 18.87
CA TYR A 221 -0.96 16.32 18.81
C TYR A 221 -1.39 17.72 18.37
N GLU A 222 -0.70 18.77 18.82
CA GLU A 222 -0.92 20.13 18.34
C GLU A 222 -0.71 20.20 16.82
N LYS A 223 0.43 19.71 16.33
CA LYS A 223 0.72 19.66 14.89
C LYS A 223 -0.30 18.83 14.12
N ALA A 224 -0.74 17.70 14.68
CA ALA A 224 -1.76 16.85 14.09
C ALA A 224 -3.11 17.56 13.97
N ARG A 225 -3.55 18.27 15.01
CA ARG A 225 -4.80 19.07 14.99
C ARG A 225 -4.72 20.19 13.96
N ASP A 226 -3.59 20.91 13.89
CA ASP A 226 -3.38 21.97 12.90
C ASP A 226 -3.48 21.44 11.47
N LEU A 227 -2.85 20.30 11.19
CA LEU A 227 -2.88 19.67 9.87
C LEU A 227 -4.26 19.06 9.55
N ALA A 228 -4.94 18.49 10.54
CA ALA A 228 -6.29 17.96 10.37
C ALA A 228 -7.30 19.07 10.04
N ALA A 229 -7.15 20.27 10.65
CA ALA A 229 -8.00 21.43 10.39
C ALA A 229 -7.83 22.05 9.00
N GLN A 230 -6.70 21.78 8.32
CA GLN A 230 -6.47 22.19 6.93
C GLN A 230 -7.22 21.31 5.92
N GLY A 231 -7.65 20.12 6.33
CA GLY A 231 -8.55 19.28 5.54
C GLY A 231 -9.96 19.87 5.55
N GLY A 232 -10.55 20.08 4.37
CA GLY A 232 -11.93 20.58 4.24
C GLY A 232 -12.99 19.67 4.88
N ALA A 233 -14.26 20.12 4.87
CA ALA A 233 -15.38 19.38 5.44
C ALA A 233 -15.41 17.92 4.93
N LYS A 234 -15.39 16.98 5.87
CA LYS A 234 -15.34 15.55 5.57
C LYS A 234 -16.72 14.94 5.66
N ASP A 235 -17.14 14.27 4.60
CA ASP A 235 -18.19 13.26 4.70
C ASP A 235 -17.81 12.25 5.79
N SER A 236 -18.63 12.13 6.84
CA SER A 236 -18.38 11.34 8.05
C SER A 236 -18.84 9.89 7.95
N ARG A 237 -19.25 9.42 6.76
CA ARG A 237 -19.71 8.04 6.57
C ARG A 237 -18.55 7.05 6.63
N ARG A 238 -18.55 6.21 7.66
CA ARG A 238 -17.64 5.06 7.82
C ARG A 238 -18.00 3.98 6.81
N ILE A 239 -16.99 3.48 6.09
CA ILE A 239 -17.12 2.34 5.17
C ILE A 239 -16.36 1.16 5.76
N GLU A 240 -17.09 0.25 6.39
CA GLU A 240 -16.52 -0.96 6.98
C GLU A 240 -15.89 -1.83 5.87
N LEU A 241 -14.60 -2.14 6.03
CA LEU A 241 -13.94 -3.11 5.16
C LEU A 241 -14.12 -4.51 5.74
N LYS A 242 -15.25 -5.15 5.40
CA LYS A 242 -15.57 -6.54 5.80
C LYS A 242 -14.42 -7.49 5.46
N THR A 243 -14.34 -8.67 6.07
CA THR A 243 -13.36 -9.69 5.65
C THR A 243 -13.49 -9.96 4.14
N LEU A 244 -12.35 -10.02 3.44
CA LEU A 244 -12.34 -10.39 2.02
C LEU A 244 -12.55 -11.89 1.91
N GLU A 245 -13.72 -12.29 1.41
CA GLU A 245 -14.03 -13.68 1.13
C GLU A 245 -13.24 -14.18 -0.09
N ARG A 246 -12.70 -15.39 0.03
CA ARG A 246 -12.04 -16.09 -1.07
C ARG A 246 -12.11 -17.60 -0.86
N ASP A 247 -12.44 -18.32 -1.93
CA ASP A 247 -12.46 -19.77 -1.97
C ASP A 247 -11.15 -20.27 -2.58
N ILE A 248 -10.26 -20.80 -1.74
CA ILE A 248 -8.98 -21.36 -2.19
C ILE A 248 -9.13 -22.87 -2.38
N ALA A 249 -8.98 -23.32 -3.62
CA ALA A 249 -8.79 -24.71 -3.99
C ALA A 249 -7.33 -24.98 -4.35
N GLU A 250 -7.00 -26.22 -4.71
CA GLU A 250 -5.62 -26.63 -5.05
C GLU A 250 -5.03 -25.75 -6.16
N ASN A 251 -5.76 -25.58 -7.26
CA ASN A 251 -5.30 -24.86 -8.47
C ASN A 251 -6.12 -23.61 -8.77
N SER A 252 -6.91 -23.10 -7.82
CA SER A 252 -7.69 -21.89 -8.05
C SER A 252 -7.99 -21.08 -6.79
N ILE A 253 -8.23 -19.78 -6.98
CA ILE A 253 -8.77 -18.89 -5.95
C ILE A 253 -9.95 -18.13 -6.58
N ASP A 254 -11.13 -18.16 -5.97
CA ASP A 254 -12.29 -17.38 -6.43
C ASP A 254 -12.67 -16.32 -5.39
N TYR A 255 -12.86 -15.08 -5.85
CA TYR A 255 -13.25 -13.92 -5.03
C TYR A 255 -14.65 -13.39 -5.39
N GLY A 256 -15.39 -14.08 -6.26
CA GLY A 256 -16.62 -13.58 -6.86
C GLY A 256 -16.37 -12.58 -8.00
N VAL A 257 -15.64 -11.49 -7.73
CA VAL A 257 -15.31 -10.45 -8.75
C VAL A 257 -14.12 -10.79 -9.63
N LEU A 258 -13.30 -11.76 -9.24
CA LEU A 258 -12.24 -12.33 -10.07
C LEU A 258 -11.95 -13.77 -9.65
N ARG A 259 -11.35 -14.52 -10.56
CA ARG A 259 -10.82 -15.86 -10.31
C ARG A 259 -9.37 -15.96 -10.75
N VAL A 260 -8.59 -16.74 -10.02
CA VAL A 260 -7.23 -17.13 -10.35
C VAL A 260 -7.20 -18.62 -10.63
N GLU A 261 -6.58 -19.03 -11.73
CA GLU A 261 -6.31 -20.43 -12.06
C GLU A 261 -4.81 -20.63 -12.16
N MET A 262 -4.27 -21.65 -11.50
CA MET A 262 -2.84 -21.86 -11.33
C MET A 262 -2.40 -23.16 -12.00
N ASP A 263 -1.68 -23.02 -13.11
CA ASP A 263 -0.95 -24.12 -13.76
C ASP A 263 0.49 -24.11 -13.25
N ARG A 264 0.75 -24.92 -12.22
CA ARG A 264 2.09 -25.00 -11.59
C ARG A 264 3.10 -25.76 -12.44
N ASP A 265 2.64 -26.63 -13.34
CA ASP A 265 3.52 -27.36 -14.25
C ASP A 265 3.97 -26.46 -15.40
N GLY A 266 3.05 -25.64 -15.93
CA GLY A 266 3.36 -24.60 -16.92
C GLY A 266 3.98 -23.33 -16.34
N GLY A 267 3.93 -23.12 -15.03
CA GLY A 267 4.42 -21.90 -14.36
C GLY A 267 3.56 -20.66 -14.65
N VAL A 268 2.26 -20.85 -14.89
CA VAL A 268 1.31 -19.81 -15.31
C VAL A 268 0.20 -19.63 -14.28
N ALA A 269 -0.14 -18.37 -13.97
CA ALA A 269 -1.39 -18.03 -13.29
C ALA A 269 -2.30 -17.25 -14.26
N THR A 270 -3.54 -17.68 -14.44
CA THR A 270 -4.54 -16.90 -15.19
C THR A 270 -5.43 -16.16 -14.21
N ILE A 271 -5.45 -14.83 -14.29
CA ILE A 271 -6.29 -13.94 -13.49
C ILE A 271 -7.42 -13.44 -14.40
N THR A 272 -8.63 -13.93 -14.17
CA THR A 272 -9.84 -13.56 -14.93
C THR A 272 -10.70 -12.64 -14.08
N VAL A 273 -10.83 -11.37 -14.50
CA VAL A 273 -11.67 -10.38 -13.82
C VAL A 273 -13.08 -10.36 -14.40
N ARG A 274 -14.10 -10.41 -13.54
CA ARG A 274 -15.51 -10.41 -13.95
C ARG A 274 -16.06 -8.99 -13.94
N ALA A 275 -16.77 -8.61 -15.01
CA ALA A 275 -17.57 -7.39 -15.05
C ALA A 275 -18.60 -7.38 -13.90
N PRO A 276 -19.11 -6.21 -13.47
CA PRO A 276 -20.16 -6.17 -12.46
C PRO A 276 -21.42 -6.89 -12.95
N GLU A 277 -21.98 -7.74 -12.11
CA GLU A 277 -23.26 -8.41 -12.34
C GLU A 277 -24.39 -7.67 -11.62
N GLY A 278 -25.57 -7.59 -12.24
CA GLY A 278 -26.76 -6.94 -11.68
C GLY A 278 -26.77 -5.41 -11.83
N ASP A 279 -27.71 -4.77 -11.12
CA ASP A 279 -27.90 -3.32 -11.19
C ASP A 279 -26.80 -2.59 -10.41
N LEU A 280 -25.97 -1.83 -11.12
CA LEU A 280 -25.04 -0.87 -10.53
C LEU A 280 -25.80 0.24 -9.78
N PRO A 281 -25.20 0.83 -8.73
CA PRO A 281 -25.83 1.93 -8.03
C PRO A 281 -26.00 3.13 -8.97
N LYS A 282 -27.13 3.83 -8.85
CA LYS A 282 -27.47 4.95 -9.76
C LYS A 282 -26.95 6.30 -9.28
N ASP A 283 -26.53 6.38 -8.02
CA ASP A 283 -26.11 7.60 -7.36
C ASP A 283 -25.15 7.31 -6.19
N VAL A 284 -24.64 8.37 -5.58
CA VAL A 284 -23.76 8.30 -4.41
C VAL A 284 -24.39 7.58 -3.23
N ALA A 285 -25.71 7.70 -3.02
CA ALA A 285 -26.37 7.00 -1.92
C ALA A 285 -26.32 5.48 -2.12
N GLY A 286 -26.54 5.01 -3.34
CA GLY A 286 -26.37 3.60 -3.73
C GLY A 286 -24.93 3.11 -3.59
N ILE A 287 -23.94 3.92 -3.99
CA ILE A 287 -22.51 3.57 -3.83
C ILE A 287 -22.18 3.35 -2.35
N HIS A 288 -22.62 4.26 -1.48
CA HIS A 288 -22.41 4.13 -0.04
C HIS A 288 -23.17 2.96 0.58
N ALA A 289 -24.38 2.66 0.10
CA ALA A 289 -25.15 1.51 0.56
C ALA A 289 -24.46 0.17 0.24
N GLN A 290 -23.75 0.09 -0.89
CA GLN A 290 -22.93 -1.08 -1.23
C GLN A 290 -21.61 -1.13 -0.44
N GLY A 291 -21.05 0.03 -0.07
CA GLY A 291 -19.85 0.11 0.77
C GLY A 291 -18.67 -0.66 0.15
N CYS A 292 -18.10 -1.63 0.89
CA CYS A 292 -16.99 -2.44 0.38
C CYS A 292 -17.37 -3.46 -0.70
N ASP A 293 -18.67 -3.65 -0.95
CA ASP A 293 -19.21 -4.53 -1.99
C ASP A 293 -19.49 -3.76 -3.30
N PHE A 294 -19.30 -2.42 -3.29
CA PHE A 294 -19.29 -1.63 -4.52
C PHE A 294 -18.21 -2.17 -5.47
N TRP A 295 -18.61 -2.62 -6.66
CA TRP A 295 -17.77 -3.45 -7.52
C TRP A 295 -16.34 -2.92 -7.75
N PRO A 296 -16.08 -1.63 -8.03
CA PRO A 296 -14.72 -1.15 -8.18
C PRO A 296 -13.86 -1.28 -6.92
N LEU A 297 -14.45 -1.12 -5.73
CA LEU A 297 -13.75 -1.31 -4.45
C LEU A 297 -13.55 -2.80 -4.14
N ALA A 298 -14.55 -3.64 -4.40
CA ALA A 298 -14.43 -5.09 -4.28
C ALA A 298 -13.32 -5.63 -5.19
N LEU A 299 -13.27 -5.17 -6.45
CA LEU A 299 -12.23 -5.50 -7.41
C LEU A 299 -10.85 -5.05 -6.92
N ALA A 300 -10.70 -3.81 -6.45
CA ALA A 300 -9.42 -3.33 -5.94
C ALA A 300 -8.88 -4.23 -4.81
N ARG A 301 -9.76 -4.61 -3.87
CA ARG A 301 -9.41 -5.48 -2.74
C ARG A 301 -9.03 -6.89 -3.18
N ALA A 302 -9.83 -7.50 -4.05
CA ALA A 302 -9.57 -8.85 -4.56
C ALA A 302 -8.28 -8.91 -5.39
N LEU A 303 -8.04 -7.91 -6.25
CA LEU A 303 -6.85 -7.85 -7.09
C LEU A 303 -5.59 -7.58 -6.28
N ASP A 304 -5.64 -6.72 -5.25
CA ASP A 304 -4.51 -6.52 -4.34
C ASP A 304 -4.14 -7.81 -3.61
N ASP A 305 -5.13 -8.49 -3.00
CA ASP A 305 -4.91 -9.76 -2.30
C ASP A 305 -4.37 -10.85 -3.25
N THR A 306 -4.87 -10.91 -4.49
CA THR A 306 -4.36 -11.79 -5.54
C THR A 306 -2.89 -11.52 -5.85
N ILE A 307 -2.52 -10.26 -6.09
CA ILE A 307 -1.14 -9.87 -6.41
C ILE A 307 -0.21 -10.23 -5.23
N LEU A 308 -0.62 -9.92 -4.00
CA LEU A 308 0.15 -10.21 -2.79
C LEU A 308 0.30 -11.71 -2.56
N HIS A 309 -0.78 -12.47 -2.76
CA HIS A 309 -0.78 -13.93 -2.69
C HIS A 309 0.20 -14.53 -3.70
N LEU A 310 0.05 -14.20 -4.99
CA LEU A 310 0.87 -14.79 -6.05
C LEU A 310 2.35 -14.37 -5.96
N ARG A 311 2.63 -13.12 -5.54
CA ARG A 311 4.01 -12.67 -5.31
C ARG A 311 4.71 -13.48 -4.21
N THR A 312 3.99 -13.79 -3.15
CA THR A 312 4.56 -14.31 -1.90
C THR A 312 4.50 -15.84 -1.81
N ASN A 313 3.36 -16.43 -2.19
CA ASN A 313 3.06 -17.84 -1.99
C ASN A 313 3.33 -18.69 -3.25
N GLU A 314 3.30 -18.08 -4.44
CA GLU A 314 3.47 -18.79 -5.72
C GLU A 314 4.66 -18.22 -6.53
N PRO A 315 5.90 -18.26 -6.01
CA PRO A 315 7.07 -17.67 -6.66
C PRO A 315 7.43 -18.34 -8.00
N ARG A 316 6.96 -19.57 -8.24
CA ARG A 316 7.21 -20.33 -9.47
C ARG A 316 6.20 -20.04 -10.60
N LEU A 317 5.07 -19.41 -10.29
CA LEU A 317 4.12 -18.94 -11.31
C LEU A 317 4.66 -17.63 -11.90
N GLY A 318 5.61 -17.76 -12.83
CA GLY A 318 6.41 -16.68 -13.39
C GLY A 318 5.68 -15.82 -14.43
N VAL A 319 4.64 -16.37 -15.06
CA VAL A 319 3.81 -15.68 -16.06
C VAL A 319 2.40 -15.53 -15.53
N TRP A 320 1.87 -14.31 -15.57
CA TRP A 320 0.46 -14.04 -15.27
C TRP A 320 -0.29 -13.66 -16.55
N ILE A 321 -1.31 -14.44 -16.87
CA ILE A 321 -2.26 -14.13 -17.94
C ILE A 321 -3.37 -13.27 -17.34
N LEU A 322 -3.61 -12.11 -17.92
CA LEU A 322 -4.68 -11.19 -17.54
C LEU A 322 -5.84 -11.37 -18.53
N ALA A 323 -6.98 -11.80 -18.02
CA ALA A 323 -8.21 -12.06 -18.77
C ALA A 323 -9.37 -11.28 -18.14
N SER A 324 -10.45 -11.11 -18.89
CA SER A 324 -11.71 -10.57 -18.39
C SER A 324 -12.90 -11.30 -19.00
N GLU A 325 -14.05 -11.25 -18.32
CA GLU A 325 -15.31 -11.81 -18.79
C GLU A 325 -16.50 -10.97 -18.32
N GLY A 326 -17.56 -10.91 -19.15
CA GLY A 326 -18.83 -10.27 -18.81
C GLY A 326 -19.19 -9.11 -19.75
N ASP A 327 -20.04 -8.20 -19.28
CA ASP A 327 -20.57 -7.10 -20.08
C ASP A 327 -19.64 -5.86 -20.06
N THR A 328 -19.23 -5.43 -21.24
CA THR A 328 -18.42 -4.21 -21.46
C THR A 328 -19.18 -2.96 -21.01
N ASP A 329 -20.48 -2.88 -21.25
CA ASP A 329 -21.28 -1.70 -20.90
C ASP A 329 -21.42 -1.56 -19.37
N ALA A 330 -21.47 -2.67 -18.64
CA ALA A 330 -21.47 -2.67 -17.18
C ALA A 330 -20.15 -2.12 -16.60
N VAL A 331 -19.00 -2.46 -17.20
CA VAL A 331 -17.70 -1.89 -16.79
C VAL A 331 -17.65 -0.38 -17.07
N VAL A 332 -18.15 0.05 -18.23
CA VAL A 332 -18.21 1.49 -18.57
C VAL A 332 -19.11 2.25 -17.59
N ALA A 333 -20.27 1.69 -17.23
CA ALA A 333 -21.18 2.30 -16.26
C ALA A 333 -20.53 2.41 -14.87
N ALA A 334 -19.77 1.40 -14.43
CA ALA A 334 -19.00 1.47 -13.18
C ALA A 334 -17.93 2.57 -13.22
N ASP A 335 -17.24 2.73 -14.35
CA ASP A 335 -16.28 3.81 -14.55
C ASP A 335 -16.93 5.19 -14.53
N THR A 336 -18.10 5.34 -15.15
CA THR A 336 -18.87 6.59 -15.11
C THR A 336 -19.17 7.01 -13.67
N LEU A 337 -19.56 6.08 -12.79
CA LEU A 337 -19.78 6.37 -11.37
C LEU A 337 -18.50 6.87 -10.66
N LEU A 338 -17.33 6.35 -11.05
CA LEU A 338 -16.05 6.82 -10.50
C LEU A 338 -15.64 8.21 -11.00
N ILE A 339 -16.03 8.54 -12.24
CA ILE A 339 -15.66 9.79 -12.91
C ILE A 339 -16.63 10.93 -12.54
N ASP A 340 -17.93 10.65 -12.44
CA ASP A 340 -18.95 11.69 -12.24
C ASP A 340 -19.07 12.13 -10.77
N HIS A 341 -18.47 11.37 -9.84
CA HIS A 341 -18.59 11.59 -8.40
C HIS A 341 -17.24 11.73 -7.69
N THR A 342 -16.25 12.39 -8.32
CA THR A 342 -14.88 12.49 -7.77
C THR A 342 -14.78 13.19 -6.42
N ASP A 343 -15.74 14.05 -6.10
CA ASP A 343 -15.78 14.80 -4.85
C ASP A 343 -16.21 13.92 -3.67
N ASP A 344 -16.93 12.82 -3.94
CA ASP A 344 -17.31 11.84 -2.93
C ASP A 344 -16.08 11.10 -2.39
N ARG A 345 -16.04 10.94 -1.06
CA ARG A 345 -14.88 10.37 -0.36
C ARG A 345 -14.68 8.88 -0.68
N LEU A 346 -15.76 8.09 -0.70
CA LEU A 346 -15.67 6.66 -0.98
C LEU A 346 -15.24 6.45 -2.44
N VAL A 347 -15.79 7.21 -3.37
CA VAL A 347 -15.37 7.19 -4.79
C VAL A 347 -13.90 7.56 -4.94
N ARG A 348 -13.45 8.65 -4.30
CA ARG A 348 -12.04 9.06 -4.30
C ARG A 348 -11.12 7.98 -3.72
N GLU A 349 -11.42 7.45 -2.53
CA GLU A 349 -10.59 6.41 -1.91
C GLU A 349 -10.57 5.12 -2.73
N THR A 350 -11.67 4.77 -3.39
CA THR A 350 -11.75 3.62 -4.29
C THR A 350 -10.81 3.79 -5.50
N ARG A 351 -10.82 4.95 -6.15
CA ARG A 351 -9.88 5.28 -7.25
C ARG A 351 -8.43 5.27 -6.79
N LEU A 352 -8.15 5.81 -5.61
CA LEU A 352 -6.81 5.79 -5.04
C LEU A 352 -6.35 4.37 -4.71
N TYR A 353 -7.25 3.51 -4.23
CA TYR A 353 -6.93 2.11 -4.00
C TYR A 353 -6.62 1.40 -5.32
N LEU A 354 -7.50 1.51 -6.33
CA LEU A 354 -7.22 1.00 -7.69
C LEU A 354 -5.86 1.48 -8.20
N LYS A 355 -5.56 2.77 -8.07
CA LYS A 355 -4.26 3.36 -8.47
C LYS A 355 -3.09 2.63 -7.80
N ARG A 356 -3.15 2.39 -6.49
CA ARG A 356 -2.10 1.66 -5.77
C ARG A 356 -1.98 0.20 -6.21
N VAL A 357 -3.11 -0.48 -6.44
CA VAL A 357 -3.13 -1.88 -6.89
C VAL A 357 -2.53 -2.04 -8.27
N PHE A 358 -2.91 -1.20 -9.22
CA PHE A 358 -2.32 -1.22 -10.55
C PHE A 358 -0.83 -0.85 -10.54
N LYS A 359 -0.38 0.07 -9.66
CA LYS A 359 1.06 0.30 -9.44
C LYS A 359 1.79 -0.94 -8.95
N ARG A 360 1.17 -1.75 -8.07
CA ARG A 360 1.74 -3.05 -7.69
C ARG A 360 1.81 -3.97 -8.90
N LEU A 361 0.82 -3.99 -9.77
CA LEU A 361 0.88 -4.80 -10.98
C LEU A 361 2.13 -4.45 -11.82
N ASP A 362 2.38 -3.16 -12.08
CA ASP A 362 3.54 -2.68 -12.86
C ASP A 362 4.91 -3.11 -12.29
N VAL A 363 5.06 -3.12 -10.97
CA VAL A 363 6.33 -3.42 -10.30
C VAL A 363 6.41 -4.88 -9.82
N SER A 364 5.48 -5.74 -10.25
CA SER A 364 5.54 -7.18 -9.98
C SER A 364 6.66 -7.81 -10.79
N SER A 365 7.44 -8.68 -10.15
CA SER A 365 8.54 -9.40 -10.80
C SER A 365 8.01 -10.66 -11.50
N ARG A 366 7.11 -10.45 -12.47
CA ARG A 366 6.37 -11.46 -13.23
C ARG A 366 6.17 -10.95 -14.64
N SER A 367 6.18 -11.84 -15.62
CA SER A 367 5.77 -11.48 -16.97
C SER A 367 4.25 -11.40 -17.03
N LEU A 368 3.73 -10.32 -17.60
CA LEU A 368 2.29 -10.06 -17.71
C LEU A 368 1.86 -10.17 -19.18
N ILE A 369 0.87 -11.01 -19.45
CA ILE A 369 0.31 -11.19 -20.80
C ILE A 369 -1.20 -10.94 -20.74
N ALA A 370 -1.70 -9.95 -21.48
CA ALA A 370 -3.13 -9.75 -21.63
C ALA A 370 -3.68 -10.57 -22.79
N ARG A 371 -4.76 -11.31 -22.53
CA ARG A 371 -5.45 -12.16 -23.51
C ARG A 371 -6.86 -11.62 -23.78
N ILE A 372 -7.04 -10.99 -24.94
CA ILE A 372 -8.27 -10.31 -25.35
C ILE A 372 -8.97 -11.21 -26.38
N GLU A 373 -9.94 -11.99 -25.90
CA GLU A 373 -10.67 -13.00 -26.67
C GLU A 373 -12.16 -12.68 -26.74
N SER A 374 -12.93 -13.47 -27.50
CA SER A 374 -14.39 -13.36 -27.53
C SER A 374 -14.98 -13.50 -26.12
N GLY A 375 -15.91 -12.62 -25.79
CA GLY A 375 -16.53 -12.51 -24.46
C GLY A 375 -15.71 -11.76 -23.41
N SER A 376 -14.50 -11.29 -23.74
CA SER A 376 -13.76 -10.40 -22.85
C SER A 376 -14.36 -8.98 -22.80
N CYS A 377 -14.16 -8.28 -21.70
CA CYS A 377 -14.76 -6.98 -21.41
C CYS A 377 -13.71 -5.95 -20.98
N PHE A 378 -12.61 -5.84 -21.76
CA PHE A 378 -11.53 -4.89 -21.50
C PHE A 378 -11.95 -3.45 -21.83
N ALA A 379 -12.78 -2.88 -20.97
CA ALA A 379 -13.16 -1.48 -20.98
C ALA A 379 -12.54 -0.72 -19.81
N GLY A 380 -12.13 0.52 -20.04
CA GLY A 380 -11.90 1.49 -18.97
C GLY A 380 -10.93 0.99 -17.88
N THR A 381 -11.40 0.89 -16.64
CA THR A 381 -10.63 0.30 -15.53
C THR A 381 -10.04 -1.07 -15.87
N LEU A 382 -10.78 -1.97 -16.54
CA LEU A 382 -10.24 -3.29 -16.91
C LEU A 382 -9.24 -3.20 -18.08
N PHE A 383 -9.37 -2.20 -18.95
CA PHE A 383 -8.36 -1.96 -20.00
C PHE A 383 -6.98 -1.57 -19.43
N GLU A 384 -6.89 -1.09 -18.19
CA GLU A 384 -5.59 -0.90 -17.52
C GLU A 384 -4.81 -2.20 -17.33
N LEU A 385 -5.48 -3.36 -17.23
CA LEU A 385 -4.81 -4.67 -17.21
C LEU A 385 -4.08 -4.94 -18.53
N VAL A 386 -4.70 -4.55 -19.66
CA VAL A 386 -4.09 -4.66 -20.98
C VAL A 386 -2.90 -3.74 -21.10
N LEU A 387 -3.03 -2.51 -20.62
CA LEU A 387 -1.98 -1.50 -20.69
C LEU A 387 -0.81 -1.79 -19.74
N ALA A 388 -1.06 -2.50 -18.62
CA ALA A 388 -0.03 -2.94 -17.68
C ALA A 388 0.76 -4.16 -18.19
N ALA A 389 0.19 -4.92 -19.13
CA ALA A 389 0.82 -6.13 -19.62
C ALA A 389 2.06 -5.85 -20.48
N ASP A 390 3.10 -6.68 -20.33
CA ASP A 390 4.30 -6.64 -21.19
C ASP A 390 3.90 -6.87 -22.66
N ARG A 391 2.92 -7.76 -22.87
CA ARG A 391 2.34 -8.06 -24.18
C ARG A 391 0.83 -8.21 -24.09
N SER A 392 0.16 -7.80 -25.16
CA SER A 392 -1.29 -7.89 -25.29
C SER A 392 -1.61 -8.55 -26.62
N TYR A 393 -2.39 -9.63 -26.59
CA TYR A 393 -2.83 -10.35 -27.78
C TYR A 393 -4.34 -10.25 -27.89
N MET A 394 -4.81 -9.75 -29.04
CA MET A 394 -6.22 -9.62 -29.35
C MET A 394 -6.58 -10.55 -30.48
N LEU A 395 -7.62 -11.36 -30.26
CA LEU A 395 -8.21 -12.20 -31.29
C LEU A 395 -8.80 -11.31 -32.37
N ASP A 396 -8.35 -11.50 -33.62
CA ASP A 396 -8.95 -10.89 -34.80
C ASP A 396 -10.02 -11.84 -35.36
N GLY A 397 -11.24 -11.34 -35.53
CA GLY A 397 -12.40 -12.12 -35.95
C GLY A 397 -13.05 -12.94 -34.82
N ALA A 398 -13.62 -14.10 -35.19
CA ALA A 398 -14.30 -15.02 -34.27
C ALA A 398 -13.77 -16.45 -34.48
N LEU A 399 -13.69 -17.21 -33.39
CA LEU A 399 -13.37 -18.64 -33.46
C LEU A 399 -14.61 -19.41 -33.94
N GLU A 400 -14.40 -20.43 -34.77
CA GLU A 400 -15.47 -21.29 -35.26
C GLU A 400 -16.21 -21.95 -34.08
N GLY A 401 -17.53 -21.76 -34.00
CA GLY A 401 -18.36 -22.28 -32.92
C GLY A 401 -18.44 -21.43 -31.65
N ASP A 402 -17.71 -20.30 -31.57
CA ASP A 402 -17.83 -19.36 -30.45
C ASP A 402 -18.92 -18.31 -30.72
N ASN A 403 -20.00 -18.39 -29.94
CA ASN A 403 -21.14 -17.47 -30.06
C ASN A 403 -21.06 -16.26 -29.13
N ARG A 404 -19.94 -16.09 -28.40
CA ARG A 404 -19.74 -14.92 -27.53
C ARG A 404 -19.46 -13.66 -28.37
N PRO A 405 -19.69 -12.45 -27.82
CA PRO A 405 -19.33 -11.21 -28.50
C PRO A 405 -17.86 -11.19 -28.94
N PRO A 406 -17.51 -10.57 -30.08
CA PRO A 406 -16.14 -10.50 -30.55
C PRO A 406 -15.25 -9.77 -29.52
N ALA A 407 -13.96 -10.08 -29.54
CA ALA A 407 -12.97 -9.36 -28.75
C ALA A 407 -13.05 -7.85 -29.05
N THR A 408 -13.24 -7.03 -28.02
CA THR A 408 -13.22 -5.57 -28.15
C THR A 408 -12.44 -4.94 -27.00
N ILE A 409 -11.95 -3.73 -27.24
CA ILE A 409 -11.41 -2.85 -26.21
C ILE A 409 -12.19 -1.54 -26.23
N ARG A 410 -12.40 -0.92 -25.07
CA ARG A 410 -13.09 0.38 -25.00
C ARG A 410 -12.43 1.28 -23.97
N LEU A 411 -11.99 2.46 -24.40
CA LEU A 411 -11.41 3.42 -23.46
C LEU A 411 -12.53 4.18 -22.73
N THR A 412 -12.26 4.56 -21.49
CA THR A 412 -13.03 5.55 -20.72
C THR A 412 -12.07 6.64 -20.22
N ALA A 413 -12.58 7.63 -19.47
CA ALA A 413 -11.72 8.63 -18.86
C ALA A 413 -10.73 8.03 -17.83
N MET A 414 -10.98 6.80 -17.34
CA MET A 414 -10.07 6.11 -16.42
C MET A 414 -8.67 5.88 -17.02
N ASN A 415 -8.57 5.69 -18.33
CA ASN A 415 -7.30 5.42 -19.03
C ASN A 415 -6.45 6.69 -19.27
N CYS A 416 -7.02 7.87 -18.99
CA CYS A 416 -6.45 9.17 -19.31
C CYS A 416 -5.93 9.90 -18.07
N GLY A 417 -5.14 9.21 -17.24
CA GLY A 417 -4.42 9.83 -16.11
C GLY A 417 -5.07 9.70 -14.73
N VAL A 418 -6.19 8.97 -14.62
CA VAL A 418 -6.84 8.72 -13.31
C VAL A 418 -6.03 7.75 -12.45
N LEU A 419 -5.39 6.76 -13.07
CA LEU A 419 -4.66 5.68 -12.41
C LEU A 419 -3.16 5.70 -12.79
N PRO A 420 -2.41 6.79 -12.48
CA PRO A 420 -1.03 6.93 -12.93
C PRO A 420 -0.11 5.87 -12.33
N MET A 421 0.94 5.52 -13.07
CA MET A 421 2.02 4.64 -12.67
C MET A 421 2.96 5.32 -11.66
N GLY A 422 3.99 4.61 -11.21
CA GLY A 422 5.02 5.15 -10.29
C GLY A 422 5.77 6.38 -10.83
N ASN A 423 5.88 6.52 -12.15
CA ASN A 423 6.53 7.66 -12.81
C ASN A 423 5.60 8.88 -13.04
N GLY A 424 4.33 8.82 -12.60
CA GLY A 424 3.36 9.90 -12.74
C GLY A 424 2.56 9.92 -14.05
N LEU A 425 2.88 9.06 -15.01
CA LEU A 425 2.17 8.95 -16.30
C LEU A 425 1.03 7.93 -16.22
N SER A 426 0.00 8.06 -17.07
CA SER A 426 -0.90 6.92 -17.31
C SER A 426 -0.16 5.83 -18.09
N ARG A 427 -0.61 4.58 -17.98
CA ARG A 427 -0.04 3.47 -18.76
C ARG A 427 -0.20 3.71 -20.26
N LEU A 428 -1.33 4.30 -20.67
CA LEU A 428 -1.56 4.67 -22.06
C LEU A 428 -0.54 5.71 -22.55
N ALA A 429 -0.27 6.75 -21.76
CA ALA A 429 0.74 7.75 -22.10
C ALA A 429 2.14 7.11 -22.16
N ALA A 430 2.50 6.29 -21.17
CA ALA A 430 3.80 5.61 -21.13
C ALA A 430 4.01 4.66 -22.33
N ARG A 431 2.94 4.03 -22.83
CA ARG A 431 3.00 3.12 -23.99
C ARG A 431 3.30 3.85 -25.31
N PHE A 432 2.99 5.13 -25.41
CA PHE A 432 3.17 5.95 -26.61
C PHE A 432 4.21 7.07 -26.44
N LEU A 433 5.06 6.97 -25.41
CA LEU A 433 6.16 7.91 -25.17
C LEU A 433 7.29 7.81 -26.21
#